data_AF-A0A0F9HHD1-F1
#
_entry.id   AF-A0A0F9HHD1-F1
#
_cell.length_a   1.000
_cell.length_b   1.000
_cell.length_c   1.000
_cell.angle_alpha   90.00
_cell.angle_beta   90.00
_cell.angle_gamma   90.00
#
_symmetry.space_group_name_H-M   'P 1'
#
loop_
_entity.id
_entity.type
_entity.pdbx_description
1 polymer ?
#
loop_
_entity_poly.entity_id
_entity_poly.type
_entity_poly.pdbx_seq_one_letter_code
_entity_poly.pdbx_strand_id
1 'polypeptide(L)'
;MKRKYTEAVHAKRVKKVIEKKRPCGRCPKAPYFYGIKMLKNNPWGEIPYPCKVCVEFIGGVWDEKAMRYHANLRCPCFVFSEEEAVKRTWLALEEKGYL
;
A
#
# COMPACT_ATOMS: atom_id res chain seq x y z
N MET A 1 -12.63 16.36 15.54
CA MET A 1 -11.44 16.53 14.68
C MET A 1 -11.18 15.23 13.92
N LYS A 2 -11.18 15.21 12.57
CA LYS A 2 -10.88 13.97 11.81
C LYS A 2 -9.40 13.61 12.02
N ARG A 3 -9.09 12.40 12.49
CA ARG A 3 -7.69 11.95 12.67
C ARG A 3 -6.95 12.01 11.33
N LYS A 4 -5.81 12.70 11.30
CA LYS A 4 -4.91 12.76 10.14
C LYS A 4 -4.36 11.37 9.85
N TYR A 5 -4.35 10.98 8.58
CA TYR A 5 -3.73 9.73 8.14
C TYR A 5 -2.23 9.95 7.95
N THR A 6 -1.41 9.50 8.91
CA THR A 6 0.05 9.63 8.90
C THR A 6 0.73 8.32 8.46
N GLU A 7 2.04 8.35 8.23
CA GLU A 7 2.85 7.15 7.98
C GLU A 7 2.71 6.13 9.11
N ALA A 8 2.81 6.54 10.37
CA ALA A 8 2.62 5.65 11.52
C ALA A 8 1.23 4.98 11.55
N VAL A 9 0.17 5.71 11.17
CA VAL A 9 -1.17 5.12 11.01
C VAL A 9 -1.19 4.10 9.87
N HIS A 10 -0.49 4.38 8.77
CA HIS A 10 -0.34 3.45 7.66
C HIS A 10 0.42 2.19 8.09
N ALA A 11 1.57 2.34 8.75
CA ALA A 11 2.43 1.27 9.24
C ALA A 11 1.66 0.28 10.12
N LYS A 12 0.92 0.79 11.11
CA LYS A 12 0.07 -0.04 11.98
C LYS A 12 -1.00 -0.83 11.21
N ARG A 13 -1.55 -0.25 10.14
CA ARG A 13 -2.61 -0.89 9.34
C ARG A 13 -2.04 -1.87 8.32
N VAL A 14 -0.90 -1.55 7.70
CA VAL A 14 -0.26 -2.39 6.68
C VAL A 14 0.33 -3.65 7.31
N LYS A 15 0.82 -3.59 8.55
CA LYS A 15 1.20 -4.78 9.36
C LYS A 15 0.09 -5.83 9.37
N LYS A 16 -1.15 -5.42 9.70
CA LYS A 16 -2.33 -6.30 9.69
C LYS A 16 -2.72 -6.81 8.29
N VAL A 17 -2.27 -6.14 7.23
CA VAL A 17 -2.52 -6.58 5.85
C VAL A 17 -1.52 -7.67 5.47
N ILE A 18 -0.22 -7.43 5.70
CA ILE A 18 0.87 -8.36 5.33
C ILE A 18 0.87 -9.65 6.15
N GLU A 19 0.20 -9.68 7.30
CA GLU A 19 -0.07 -10.91 8.08
C GLU A 19 -1.15 -11.82 7.45
N LYS A 20 -1.89 -11.36 6.43
CA LYS A 20 -2.94 -12.14 5.78
C LYS A 20 -2.38 -13.02 4.67
N LYS A 21 -3.06 -14.13 4.36
CA LYS A 21 -2.70 -15.10 3.30
C LYS A 21 -2.54 -14.52 1.88
N ARG A 22 -3.13 -13.35 1.58
CA ARG A 22 -3.08 -12.68 0.27
C ARG A 22 -3.05 -11.16 0.50
N PRO A 23 -1.91 -10.58 0.87
CA PRO A 23 -1.76 -9.18 1.25
C PRO A 23 -1.66 -8.23 0.04
N CYS A 24 -1.25 -8.75 -1.13
CA CYS A 24 -1.13 -7.98 -2.35
C CYS A 24 -2.48 -7.38 -2.79
N GLY A 25 -2.43 -6.17 -3.37
CA GLY A 25 -3.62 -5.46 -3.84
C GLY A 25 -4.50 -4.87 -2.73
N ARG A 26 -4.05 -4.82 -1.46
CA ARG A 26 -4.86 -4.34 -0.32
C ARG A 26 -4.22 -3.21 0.47
N CYS A 27 -4.01 -2.06 -0.18
CA CYS A 27 -3.52 -0.88 0.53
C CYS A 27 -4.55 -0.37 1.57
N PRO A 28 -4.17 -0.19 2.85
CA PRO A 28 -5.10 0.29 3.90
C PRO A 28 -5.51 1.76 3.73
N LYS A 29 -4.90 2.48 2.79
CA LYS A 29 -5.26 3.85 2.42
C LYS A 29 -6.25 3.89 1.24
N ALA A 30 -6.44 2.79 0.52
CA ALA A 30 -7.28 2.74 -0.67
C ALA A 30 -8.71 3.29 -0.49
N PRO A 31 -9.43 3.03 0.63
CA PRO A 31 -10.79 3.57 0.81
C PRO A 31 -10.86 5.09 0.81
N TYR A 32 -9.76 5.78 1.15
CA TYR A 32 -9.69 7.24 1.16
C TYR A 32 -9.50 7.83 -0.24
N PHE A 33 -8.98 7.05 -1.19
CA PHE A 33 -8.74 7.48 -2.57
C PHE A 33 -9.88 7.08 -3.52
N TYR A 34 -10.39 5.86 -3.38
CA TYR A 34 -11.37 5.28 -4.32
C TYR A 34 -12.79 5.20 -3.78
N GLY A 35 -12.98 5.53 -2.50
CA GLY A 35 -14.25 5.32 -1.81
C GLY A 35 -14.55 3.84 -1.52
N ILE A 36 -15.37 3.62 -0.50
CA ILE A 36 -15.70 2.26 -0.02
C ILE A 36 -16.52 1.49 -1.06
N LYS A 37 -17.37 2.18 -1.85
CA LYS A 37 -18.25 1.54 -2.85
C LYS A 37 -17.46 0.89 -3.99
N MET A 38 -16.36 1.50 -4.43
CA MET A 38 -15.51 0.94 -5.48
C MET A 38 -14.78 -0.32 -5.00
N LEU A 39 -14.27 -0.31 -3.77
CA LEU A 39 -13.60 -1.47 -3.15
C LEU A 39 -14.56 -2.62 -2.80
N LYS A 40 -15.83 -2.32 -2.50
CA LYS A 40 -16.87 -3.34 -2.26
C LYS A 40 -17.18 -4.18 -3.51
N ASN A 41 -17.19 -3.53 -4.67
CA ASN A 41 -17.49 -4.19 -5.94
C ASN A 41 -16.27 -4.92 -6.53
N ASN A 42 -15.06 -4.56 -6.08
CA ASN A 42 -13.83 -5.22 -6.50
C ASN A 42 -12.85 -5.43 -5.32
N PRO A 43 -13.20 -6.27 -4.32
CA PRO A 43 -12.40 -6.46 -3.10
C PRO A 43 -11.09 -7.21 -3.36
N TRP A 44 -11.00 -7.86 -4.52
CA TRP A 44 -9.83 -8.55 -5.06
C TRP A 44 -9.24 -7.81 -6.26
N GLY A 45 -9.76 -6.62 -6.56
CA GLY A 45 -9.36 -5.81 -7.68
C GLY A 45 -7.98 -5.25 -7.53
N GLU A 46 -7.26 -5.16 -8.63
CA GLU A 46 -6.08 -4.31 -8.70
C GLU A 46 -6.48 -2.89 -8.29
N ILE A 47 -5.89 -2.39 -7.21
CA ILE A 47 -5.97 -0.98 -6.89
C ILE A 47 -5.09 -0.26 -7.92
N PRO A 48 -5.65 0.65 -8.74
CA PRO A 48 -4.97 1.16 -9.94
C PRO A 48 -3.83 2.15 -9.66
N TYR A 49 -3.70 2.61 -8.42
CA TYR A 49 -2.60 3.48 -7.99
C TYR A 49 -2.05 3.07 -6.63
N PRO A 50 -0.73 2.90 -6.52
CA PRO A 50 -0.06 2.66 -5.26
C PRO A 50 -0.09 3.93 -4.40
N CYS A 51 -0.02 3.78 -3.08
CA CYS A 51 0.19 4.94 -2.21
C CYS A 51 1.68 5.12 -1.90
N LYS A 52 2.11 6.38 -1.72
CA LYS A 52 3.49 6.75 -1.41
C LYS A 52 4.16 5.85 -0.38
N VAL A 53 3.53 5.66 0.78
CA VAL A 53 4.08 4.84 1.87
C VAL A 53 4.31 3.39 1.43
N CYS A 54 3.39 2.78 0.68
CA CYS A 54 3.59 1.42 0.16
C CYS A 54 4.74 1.33 -0.85
N VAL A 55 4.90 2.35 -1.70
CA VAL A 55 6.02 2.40 -2.67
C VAL A 55 7.34 2.47 -1.93
N GLU A 56 7.44 3.38 -0.97
CA GLU A 56 8.66 3.60 -0.18
C GLU A 56 9.00 2.38 0.69
N PHE A 57 8.00 1.73 1.31
CA PHE A 57 8.22 0.55 2.16
C PHE A 57 8.78 -0.65 1.40
N ILE A 58 8.60 -0.70 0.07
CA ILE A 58 9.19 -1.76 -0.75
C ILE A 58 10.46 -1.31 -1.50
N GLY A 59 11.00 -0.14 -1.15
CA GLY A 59 12.20 0.43 -1.77
C GLY A 59 11.97 1.03 -3.15
N GLY A 60 10.72 1.32 -3.52
CA GLY A 60 10.40 2.04 -4.74
C GLY A 60 10.59 3.55 -4.57
N VAL A 61 10.79 4.24 -5.69
CA VAL A 61 10.83 5.71 -5.72
C VAL A 61 9.44 6.23 -6.01
N TRP A 62 8.92 7.08 -5.12
CA TRP A 62 7.65 7.76 -5.35
C TRP A 62 7.84 8.96 -6.27
N ASP A 63 7.13 8.97 -7.40
CA ASP A 63 7.05 10.12 -8.29
C ASP A 63 5.59 10.64 -8.37
N GLU A 64 5.39 11.88 -7.93
CA GLU A 64 4.07 12.54 -7.93
C GLU A 64 3.57 12.83 -9.35
N LYS A 65 4.48 13.10 -10.30
CA LYS A 65 4.14 13.32 -11.71
C LYS A 65 3.76 12.00 -12.38
N ALA A 66 4.45 10.93 -12.01
CA ALA A 66 4.13 9.58 -12.45
C ALA A 66 2.71 9.17 -12.03
N MET A 67 2.26 9.54 -10.84
CA MET A 67 0.89 9.27 -10.39
C MET A 67 -0.19 9.97 -11.23
N ARG A 68 0.13 11.15 -11.81
CA ARG A 68 -0.81 11.95 -12.60
C ARG A 68 -0.95 11.47 -14.05
N TYR A 69 0.04 10.74 -14.57
CA TYR A 69 0.10 10.30 -15.97
C TYR A 69 0.14 8.78 -16.17
N HIS A 70 0.55 7.98 -15.18
CA HIS A 70 0.60 6.53 -15.32
C HIS A 70 -0.66 5.86 -14.76
N ALA A 71 -1.66 5.72 -15.63
CA ALA A 71 -2.84 4.88 -15.44
C ALA A 71 -2.57 3.36 -15.26
N ASN A 72 -1.30 2.94 -15.21
CA ASN A 72 -0.87 1.54 -15.22
C ASN A 72 0.00 1.14 -14.00
N LEU A 73 0.08 1.97 -12.96
CA LEU A 73 0.82 1.62 -11.74
C LEU A 73 0.00 0.64 -10.90
N ARG A 74 0.19 -0.66 -11.14
CA ARG A 74 -0.35 -1.70 -10.25
C ARG A 74 0.17 -1.53 -8.84
N CYS A 75 -0.45 -2.23 -7.87
CA CYS A 75 0.09 -2.33 -6.52
C CYS A 75 1.61 -2.59 -6.58
N PRO A 76 2.44 -1.91 -5.76
CA PRO A 76 3.89 -2.07 -5.81
C PRO A 76 4.31 -3.52 -5.56
N CYS A 77 3.47 -4.24 -4.82
CA CYS A 77 3.56 -5.66 -4.57
C CYS A 77 3.50 -6.57 -5.81
N PHE A 78 2.99 -6.11 -6.95
CA PHE A 78 2.99 -6.87 -8.22
C PHE A 78 4.25 -6.67 -9.06
N VAL A 79 5.10 -5.69 -8.71
CA VAL A 79 6.44 -5.55 -9.30
C VAL A 79 7.39 -6.60 -8.73
N PHE A 80 7.11 -7.07 -7.51
CA PHE A 80 7.84 -8.12 -6.82
C PHE A 80 6.98 -9.38 -6.69
N SER A 81 7.55 -10.48 -6.18
CA SER A 81 6.72 -11.58 -5.68
C SER A 81 6.00 -11.14 -4.40
N GLU A 82 4.88 -11.80 -4.06
CA GLU A 82 4.14 -11.53 -2.83
C GLU A 82 5.03 -11.69 -1.58
N GLU A 83 5.87 -12.72 -1.56
CA GLU A 83 6.83 -12.99 -0.49
C GLU A 83 7.86 -11.86 -0.34
N GLU A 84 8.44 -11.40 -1.45
CA GLU A 84 9.45 -10.34 -1.43
C GLU A 84 8.82 -8.99 -1.04
N ALA A 85 7.61 -8.70 -1.52
CA ALA A 85 6.89 -7.50 -1.12
C ALA A 85 6.59 -7.48 0.39
N VAL A 86 6.17 -8.62 0.95
CA VAL A 86 5.94 -8.77 2.40
C VAL A 86 7.24 -8.62 3.17
N LYS A 87 8.31 -9.28 2.75
CA LYS A 87 9.64 -9.19 3.39
C LYS A 87 10.14 -7.75 3.45
N ARG A 88 10.13 -7.03 2.32
CA ARG A 88 10.55 -5.62 2.28
C ARG A 88 9.69 -4.73 3.17
N THR A 89 8.38 -4.98 3.18
CA THR A 89 7.47 -4.24 4.06
C THR A 89 7.82 -4.46 5.54
N TRP A 90 8.15 -5.69 5.96
CA TRP A 90 8.61 -5.97 7.32
C TRP A 90 9.92 -5.26 7.65
N LEU A 91 10.91 -5.32 6.76
CA LEU A 91 12.19 -4.62 6.94
C LEU A 91 11.98 -3.11 7.10
N ALA A 92 11.16 -2.49 6.25
CA ALA A 92 10.85 -1.07 6.36
C ALA A 92 10.12 -0.72 7.67
N LEU A 93 9.24 -1.60 8.17
CA LEU A 93 8.58 -1.40 9.46
C LEU A 93 9.60 -1.46 10.62
N GLU A 94 10.57 -2.36 10.55
CA GLU A 94 11.63 -2.51 11.55
C GLU A 94 12.60 -1.32 11.53
N GLU A 95 13.16 -0.98 10.36
CA GLU A 95 14.10 0.13 10.17
C GLU A 95 13.54 1.48 10.61
N LYS A 96 12.23 1.67 10.42
CA LYS A 96 11.52 2.92 10.80
C LYS A 96 10.98 2.89 12.23
N GLY A 97 11.16 1.81 12.99
CA GLY A 97 10.72 1.70 14.39
C GLY A 97 9.20 1.59 14.58
N TYR A 98 8.50 0.94 13.66
CA TYR A 98 7.05 0.73 13.72
C TYR A 98 6.61 -0.65 14.22
N LEU A 99 7.56 -1.54 14.52
CA LEU A 99 7.31 -2.86 15.11
C LEU A 99 7.29 -2.81 16.63
#